data_AF-A0A6N2HVW8-F1
#
_entry.id   AF-A0A6N2HVW8-F1
#
_cell.length_a   1.000
_cell.length_b   1.000
_cell.length_c   1.000
_cell.angle_alpha   90.00
_cell.angle_beta   90.00
_cell.angle_gamma   90.00
#
_symmetry.space_group_name_H-M   'P 1'
#
loop_
_entity.id
_entity.type
_entity.pdbx_description
1 polymer ?
#
loop_
_entity_poly.entity_id
_entity_poly.type
_entity_poly.pdbx_seq_one_letter_code
_entity_poly.pdbx_strand_id
1 'polypeptide(L)'
;MSTGADNTTAHRLSLLQAEFVEHPRTGPGDGRTQRPAHAPAPLNLAVVDRIRAAVREVEEHTRAEAPGAGPFTGEASRVYDWARGRTAHLDAERQQAREAIIYRQGLEHAIAAGDTTVVRRHPCPECGCWGLYWREAAQRAVCVNHYCVDDDGLSHAWTLSRLAQQHIASKTAVRHSAT
;
A
#
# COMPACT_ATOMS: atom_id res chain seq x y z
N MET A 1 18.15 -0.66 -19.98
CA MET A 1 17.53 0.51 -19.33
C MET A 1 16.03 0.32 -19.39
N SER A 2 15.43 -0.25 -18.34
CA SER A 2 13.98 -0.47 -18.27
C SER A 2 13.36 0.67 -17.47
N THR A 3 12.47 1.40 -18.12
CA THR A 3 11.77 2.59 -17.61
C THR A 3 10.95 2.28 -16.37
N GLY A 4 11.16 3.06 -15.29
CA GLY A 4 10.44 2.95 -14.01
C GLY A 4 8.98 3.43 -14.05
N ALA A 5 8.26 3.14 -15.14
CA ALA A 5 6.89 3.59 -15.39
C ALA A 5 5.81 2.65 -14.79
N ASP A 6 6.13 1.38 -14.52
CA ASP A 6 5.13 0.34 -14.25
C ASP A 6 4.93 0.00 -12.76
N ASN A 7 5.20 0.92 -11.84
CA ASN A 7 5.09 0.64 -10.40
C ASN A 7 4.38 1.75 -9.61
N THR A 8 3.36 2.37 -10.21
CA THR A 8 2.53 3.37 -9.54
C THR A 8 1.45 2.70 -8.68
N THR A 9 0.96 3.37 -7.62
CA THR A 9 -0.16 2.87 -6.80
C THR A 9 -1.39 2.58 -7.66
N ALA A 10 -1.69 3.45 -8.64
CA ALA A 10 -2.78 3.25 -9.58
C ALA A 10 -2.60 1.99 -10.43
N HIS A 11 -1.36 1.73 -10.90
CA HIS A 11 -1.05 0.51 -11.62
C HIS A 11 -1.21 -0.73 -10.73
N ARG A 12 -0.75 -0.70 -9.48
CA ARG A 12 -0.95 -1.81 -8.53
C ARG A 12 -2.42 -2.06 -8.23
N LEU A 13 -3.23 -1.01 -8.12
CA LEU A 13 -4.68 -1.13 -7.95
C LEU A 13 -5.34 -1.76 -9.19
N SER A 14 -4.90 -1.38 -10.39
CA SER A 14 -5.35 -1.97 -11.66
C SER A 14 -4.92 -3.44 -11.80
N LEU A 15 -3.67 -3.78 -11.45
CA LEU A 15 -3.20 -5.16 -11.42
C LEU A 15 -3.99 -6.02 -10.42
N LEU A 16 -4.27 -5.47 -9.23
CA LEU A 16 -5.09 -6.15 -8.22
C LEU A 16 -6.52 -6.40 -8.73
N GLN A 17 -7.09 -5.46 -9.50
CA GLN A 17 -8.37 -5.66 -10.18
C GLN A 17 -8.29 -6.78 -11.21
N ALA A 18 -7.25 -6.80 -12.06
CA ALA A 18 -7.09 -7.81 -13.10
C ALA A 18 -6.85 -9.22 -12.54
N GLU A 19 -5.89 -9.38 -11.63
CA GLU A 19 -5.48 -10.68 -11.07
C GLU A 19 -6.66 -11.43 -10.43
N PHE A 20 -7.52 -10.72 -9.70
CA PHE A 20 -8.61 -11.33 -8.93
C PHE A 20 -9.96 -11.38 -9.65
N VAL A 21 -10.10 -10.72 -10.80
CA VAL A 21 -11.24 -10.90 -11.71
C VAL A 21 -10.99 -12.09 -12.64
N GLU A 22 -9.75 -12.33 -13.05
CA GLU A 22 -9.43 -13.35 -14.05
C GLU A 22 -8.94 -14.68 -13.44
N HIS A 23 -8.23 -14.67 -12.31
CA HIS A 23 -7.56 -15.85 -11.76
C HIS A 23 -7.68 -15.95 -10.22
N PRO A 24 -8.72 -16.61 -9.68
CA PRO A 24 -8.81 -16.86 -8.25
C PRO A 24 -7.60 -17.69 -7.77
N ARG A 25 -6.88 -17.15 -6.77
CA ARG A 25 -5.68 -17.76 -6.20
C ARG A 25 -5.93 -19.19 -5.74
N THR A 26 -5.15 -20.12 -6.28
CA THR A 26 -5.01 -21.49 -5.76
C THR A 26 -3.81 -21.48 -4.81
N GLY A 27 -4.02 -21.74 -3.52
CA GLY A 27 -2.93 -21.75 -2.51
C GLY A 27 -1.92 -22.88 -2.73
N PRO A 28 -0.76 -22.88 -2.02
CA PRO A 28 0.21 -23.96 -2.09
C PRO A 28 -0.40 -25.21 -1.43
N GLY A 29 -0.81 -26.19 -2.25
CA GLY A 29 -1.33 -27.46 -1.78
C GLY A 29 -0.24 -28.52 -1.71
N ASP A 30 0.17 -28.89 -0.49
CA ASP A 30 0.85 -30.16 -0.25
C ASP A 30 -0.14 -31.32 -0.49
N GLY A 31 0.20 -32.21 -1.42
CA GLY A 31 -0.36 -33.56 -1.51
C GLY A 31 -1.80 -33.70 -2.05
N ARG A 32 -1.92 -34.44 -3.16
CA ARG A 32 -3.17 -34.92 -3.79
C ARG A 32 -4.19 -33.82 -4.10
N THR A 33 -4.14 -33.32 -5.32
CA THR A 33 -5.14 -32.42 -5.91
C THR A 33 -6.53 -33.07 -5.93
N GLN A 34 -7.37 -32.75 -4.94
CA GLN A 34 -8.81 -32.88 -5.09
C GLN A 34 -9.25 -31.89 -6.16
N ARG A 35 -9.85 -32.41 -7.24
CA ARG A 35 -10.46 -31.60 -8.27
C ARG A 35 -11.61 -30.81 -7.62
N PRO A 36 -11.65 -29.47 -7.75
CA PRO A 36 -12.75 -28.69 -7.18
C PRO A 36 -14.10 -29.19 -7.70
N ALA A 37 -15.01 -29.54 -6.80
CA ALA A 37 -16.36 -30.01 -7.15
C ALA A 37 -17.27 -28.90 -7.72
N HIS A 38 -16.83 -27.64 -7.60
CA HIS A 38 -17.56 -26.46 -8.06
C HIS A 38 -16.61 -25.55 -8.85
N ALA A 39 -17.16 -24.88 -9.86
CA ALA A 39 -16.47 -23.79 -10.54
C ALA A 39 -16.06 -22.74 -9.49
N PRO A 40 -14.85 -22.17 -9.57
CA PRO A 40 -14.44 -21.12 -8.65
C PRO A 40 -15.44 -19.95 -8.73
N ALA A 41 -15.74 -19.35 -7.58
CA ALA A 41 -16.60 -18.17 -7.54
C ALA A 41 -16.02 -17.10 -8.49
N PRO A 42 -16.85 -16.51 -9.37
CA PRO A 42 -16.36 -15.67 -10.47
C PRO A 42 -15.68 -14.36 -10.03
N LEU A 43 -15.74 -13.98 -8.74
CA LEU A 43 -15.15 -12.76 -8.19
C LEU A 43 -14.70 -12.98 -6.72
N ASN A 44 -13.48 -12.55 -6.39
CA ASN A 44 -13.03 -12.49 -4.99
C ASN A 44 -13.63 -11.26 -4.28
N LEU A 45 -14.72 -11.46 -3.53
CA LEU A 45 -15.44 -10.39 -2.83
C LEU A 45 -14.56 -9.60 -1.85
N ALA A 46 -13.60 -10.24 -1.19
CA ALA A 46 -12.70 -9.57 -0.26
C ALA A 46 -11.82 -8.51 -0.95
N VAL A 47 -11.45 -8.74 -2.22
CA VAL A 47 -10.69 -7.77 -3.02
C VAL A 47 -11.58 -6.61 -3.45
N VAL A 48 -12.81 -6.89 -3.87
CA VAL A 48 -13.78 -5.83 -4.22
C VAL A 48 -14.05 -4.92 -3.01
N ASP A 49 -14.23 -5.51 -1.82
CA ASP A 49 -14.43 -4.75 -0.59
C ASP A 49 -13.19 -3.93 -0.22
N ARG A 50 -11.99 -4.48 -0.41
CA ARG A 50 -10.72 -3.74 -0.20
C ARG A 50 -10.60 -2.55 -1.15
N ILE A 51 -10.91 -2.72 -2.43
CA ILE A 51 -10.89 -1.62 -3.41
C ILE A 51 -11.87 -0.52 -3.01
N ARG A 52 -13.10 -0.89 -2.62
CA ARG A 52 -14.11 0.08 -2.17
C ARG A 52 -13.68 0.81 -0.91
N ALA A 53 -13.09 0.11 0.05
CA ALA A 53 -12.55 0.71 1.26
C ALA A 53 -11.42 1.71 0.94
N ALA A 54 -10.50 1.33 0.06
CA ALA A 54 -9.39 2.19 -0.36
C ALA A 54 -9.88 3.48 -1.06
N VAL A 55 -10.84 3.35 -1.99
CA VAL A 55 -11.46 4.52 -2.66
C VAL A 55 -12.16 5.42 -1.66
N ARG A 56 -12.97 4.84 -0.76
CA ARG A 56 -13.70 5.60 0.25
C ARG A 56 -12.77 6.38 1.17
N GLU A 57 -11.70 5.75 1.64
CA GLU A 57 -10.73 6.42 2.51
C GLU A 57 -10.08 7.64 1.82
N VAL A 58 -9.68 7.49 0.55
CA VAL A 58 -9.10 8.60 -0.22
C VAL A 58 -10.13 9.71 -0.45
N GLU A 59 -11.38 9.35 -0.73
CA GLU A 59 -12.48 10.29 -0.89
C GLU A 59 -12.78 11.06 0.40
N GLU A 60 -12.91 10.35 1.53
CA GLU A 60 -13.15 10.93 2.85
C GLU A 60 -12.02 11.89 3.25
N HIS A 61 -10.77 11.48 3.10
CA HIS A 61 -9.62 12.35 3.35
C HIS A 61 -9.62 13.58 2.44
N THR A 62 -9.85 13.38 1.14
CA THR A 62 -9.87 14.48 0.17
C THR A 62 -10.97 15.49 0.48
N ARG A 63 -12.15 15.03 0.88
CA ARG A 63 -13.27 15.91 1.25
C ARG A 63 -13.10 16.58 2.60
N ALA A 64 -12.40 15.94 3.53
CA ALA A 64 -12.03 16.57 4.80
C ALA A 64 -11.09 17.77 4.57
N GLU A 65 -10.11 17.63 3.67
CA GLU A 65 -9.14 18.69 3.38
C GLU A 65 -9.65 19.72 2.34
N ALA A 66 -10.49 19.28 1.39
CA ALA A 66 -11.09 20.11 0.36
C ALA A 66 -12.61 19.88 0.30
N PRO A 67 -13.41 20.51 1.18
CA PRO A 67 -14.86 20.27 1.28
C PRO A 67 -15.64 20.47 -0.03
N GLY A 68 -15.14 21.30 -0.95
CA GLY A 68 -15.72 21.54 -2.27
C GLY A 68 -15.39 20.51 -3.35
N ALA A 69 -14.63 19.45 -3.06
CA ALA A 69 -14.16 18.49 -4.07
C ALA A 69 -15.27 17.66 -4.74
N GLY A 70 -16.47 17.59 -4.12
CA GLY A 70 -17.56 16.69 -4.54
C GLY A 70 -17.21 15.21 -4.34
N PRO A 71 -18.15 14.29 -4.59
CA PRO A 71 -17.87 12.85 -4.53
C PRO A 71 -17.03 12.37 -5.72
N PHE A 72 -16.30 11.27 -5.53
CA PHE A 72 -15.56 10.63 -6.63
C PHE A 72 -16.49 9.73 -7.45
N THR A 73 -16.59 9.97 -8.77
CA THR A 73 -17.47 9.22 -9.68
C THR A 73 -16.73 8.48 -10.79
N GLY A 74 -15.40 8.43 -10.72
CA GLY A 74 -14.56 7.80 -11.74
C GLY A 74 -14.28 6.32 -11.48
N GLU A 75 -13.47 5.74 -12.36
CA GLU A 75 -12.90 4.41 -12.18
C GLU A 75 -11.94 4.39 -10.98
N ALA A 76 -11.94 3.34 -10.16
CA ALA A 76 -11.14 3.27 -8.93
C ALA A 76 -9.64 3.55 -9.14
N SER A 77 -9.07 3.14 -10.28
CA SER A 77 -7.67 3.41 -10.65
C SER A 77 -7.33 4.90 -10.70
N ARG A 78 -8.33 5.77 -10.97
CA ARG A 78 -8.18 7.23 -11.09
C ARG A 78 -8.39 7.99 -9.79
N VAL A 79 -8.75 7.32 -8.69
CA VAL A 79 -9.06 7.99 -7.40
C VAL A 79 -7.86 8.79 -6.89
N TYR A 80 -6.64 8.28 -7.10
CA TYR A 80 -5.42 8.94 -6.62
C TYR A 80 -5.11 10.22 -7.37
N ASP A 81 -5.27 10.23 -8.69
CA ASP A 81 -5.04 11.42 -9.50
C ASP A 81 -6.12 12.48 -9.27
N TRP A 82 -7.37 12.04 -9.09
CA TRP A 82 -8.45 12.92 -8.64
C TRP A 82 -8.12 13.56 -7.29
N ALA A 83 -7.70 12.77 -6.29
CA ALA A 83 -7.34 13.28 -4.96
C ALA A 83 -6.21 14.31 -5.05
N ARG A 84 -5.14 14.01 -5.82
CA ARG A 84 -4.04 14.95 -6.07
C ARG A 84 -4.52 16.24 -6.72
N GLY A 85 -5.35 16.16 -7.76
CA GLY A 85 -5.90 17.34 -8.42
C GLY A 85 -6.74 18.21 -7.50
N ARG A 86 -7.58 17.60 -6.65
CA ARG A 86 -8.46 18.32 -5.71
C ARG A 86 -7.74 18.95 -4.53
N THR A 87 -6.56 18.46 -4.17
CA THR A 87 -5.78 18.92 -3.01
C THR A 87 -4.45 19.56 -3.39
N ALA A 88 -4.22 19.85 -4.67
CA ALA A 88 -2.98 20.47 -5.16
C ALA A 88 -2.71 21.87 -4.58
N HIS A 89 -3.75 22.55 -4.12
CA HIS A 89 -3.69 23.90 -3.56
C HIS A 89 -3.37 23.93 -2.06
N LEU A 90 -3.37 22.79 -1.38
CA LEU A 90 -3.09 22.70 0.06
C LEU A 90 -1.62 22.99 0.34
N ASP A 91 -1.30 23.29 1.60
CA ASP A 91 0.09 23.41 2.05
C ASP A 91 0.86 22.07 1.93
N ALA A 92 2.19 22.16 1.98
CA ALA A 92 3.08 21.02 1.75
C ALA A 92 2.87 19.88 2.76
N GLU A 93 2.52 20.17 4.02
CA GLU A 93 2.30 19.16 5.05
C GLU A 93 1.06 18.34 4.75
N ARG A 94 -0.04 19.00 4.37
CA ARG A 94 -1.28 18.30 3.95
C ARG A 94 -1.08 17.50 2.68
N GLN A 95 -0.34 18.05 1.70
CA GLN A 95 0.01 17.29 0.50
C GLN A 95 0.86 16.05 0.83
N GLN A 96 1.79 16.16 1.78
CA GLN A 96 2.59 15.05 2.27
C GLN A 96 1.73 13.99 2.98
N ALA A 97 0.78 14.41 3.82
CA ALA A 97 -0.16 13.50 4.49
C ALA A 97 -0.99 12.70 3.46
N ARG A 98 -1.50 13.37 2.43
CA ARG A 98 -2.18 12.71 1.31
C ARG A 98 -1.29 11.69 0.62
N GLU A 99 -0.07 12.07 0.24
CA GLU A 99 0.84 11.13 -0.45
C GLU A 99 1.22 9.94 0.45
N ALA A 100 1.29 10.12 1.77
CA ALA A 100 1.52 9.02 2.70
C ALA A 100 0.34 8.02 2.71
N ILE A 101 -0.91 8.49 2.64
CA ILE A 101 -2.09 7.63 2.50
C ILE A 101 -2.03 6.84 1.18
N ILE A 102 -1.78 7.53 0.07
CA ILE A 102 -1.69 6.90 -1.26
C ILE A 102 -0.55 5.87 -1.31
N TYR A 103 0.59 6.18 -0.70
CA TYR A 103 1.72 5.27 -0.65
C TYR A 103 1.44 4.04 0.23
N ARG A 104 0.83 4.23 1.41
CA ARG A 104 0.41 3.14 2.29
C ARG A 104 -0.52 2.17 1.57
N GLN A 105 -1.56 2.67 0.90
CA GLN A 105 -2.46 1.82 0.13
C GLN A 105 -1.72 1.08 -0.99
N GLY A 106 -0.71 1.71 -1.61
CA GLY A 106 0.15 1.04 -2.58
C GLY A 106 0.99 -0.11 -2.00
N LEU A 107 1.36 -0.07 -0.72
CA LEU A 107 1.97 -1.20 -0.02
C LEU A 107 0.94 -2.28 0.28
N GLU A 108 -0.25 -1.90 0.74
CA GLU A 108 -1.36 -2.83 1.04
C GLU A 108 -1.79 -3.61 -0.21
N HIS A 109 -1.91 -2.94 -1.36
CA HIS A 109 -2.27 -3.59 -2.62
C HIS A 109 -1.19 -4.57 -3.08
N ALA A 110 0.09 -4.23 -2.90
CA ALA A 110 1.18 -5.13 -3.25
C ALA A 110 1.21 -6.38 -2.35
N ILE A 111 1.05 -6.20 -1.04
CA ILE A 111 0.95 -7.31 -0.08
C ILE A 111 -0.28 -8.17 -0.39
N ALA A 112 -1.41 -7.57 -0.74
CA ALA A 112 -2.63 -8.27 -1.18
C ALA A 112 -2.39 -9.13 -2.42
N ALA A 113 -1.64 -8.62 -3.39
CA ALA A 113 -1.18 -9.34 -4.57
C ALA A 113 -0.06 -10.37 -4.25
N GLY A 114 0.37 -10.48 -3.00
CA GLY A 114 1.39 -11.43 -2.52
C GLY A 114 2.83 -10.94 -2.65
N ASP A 115 3.05 -9.71 -3.13
CA ASP A 115 4.37 -9.09 -3.10
C ASP A 115 4.63 -8.45 -1.72
N THR A 116 5.13 -9.28 -0.79
CA THR A 116 5.59 -8.83 0.52
C THR A 116 6.99 -8.19 0.48
N THR A 117 7.69 -8.29 -0.66
CA THR A 117 9.06 -7.75 -0.79
C THR A 117 9.07 -6.23 -0.84
N VAL A 118 7.94 -5.58 -1.10
CA VAL A 118 7.79 -4.12 -1.04
C VAL A 118 8.22 -3.53 0.31
N VAL A 119 8.04 -4.28 1.40
CA VAL A 119 8.42 -3.86 2.76
C VAL A 119 9.95 -3.81 2.91
N ARG A 120 10.69 -4.71 2.25
CA ARG A 120 12.17 -4.77 2.31
C ARG A 120 12.84 -3.56 1.66
N ARG A 121 12.10 -2.78 0.87
CA ARG A 121 12.58 -1.56 0.20
C ARG A 121 12.54 -0.33 1.12
N HIS A 122 12.28 -0.53 2.41
CA HIS A 122 12.27 0.50 3.42
C HIS A 122 13.37 0.27 4.45
N PRO A 123 14.11 1.31 4.85
CA PRO A 123 14.94 1.23 6.04
C PRO A 123 14.05 1.12 7.28
N CYS A 124 14.54 0.41 8.30
CA CYS A 124 13.91 0.36 9.61
C CYS A 124 13.82 1.77 10.20
N PRO A 125 12.63 2.21 10.67
CA PRO A 125 12.46 3.51 11.32
C PRO A 125 13.39 3.79 12.49
N GLU A 126 13.81 2.75 13.22
CA GLU A 126 14.65 2.89 14.40
C GLU A 126 16.15 2.81 14.05
N CYS A 127 16.61 1.64 13.58
CA CYS A 127 18.04 1.41 13.35
C CYS A 127 18.52 1.70 11.92
N GLY A 128 17.64 2.12 11.01
CA GLY A 128 17.98 2.44 9.62
C GLY A 128 18.39 1.26 8.72
N CYS A 129 18.42 0.03 9.24
CA CYS A 129 18.82 -1.15 8.47
C CYS A 129 17.77 -1.54 7.42
N TRP A 130 18.17 -2.27 6.39
CA TRP A 130 17.29 -2.73 5.29
C TRP A 130 16.69 -4.12 5.55
N GLY A 131 16.56 -4.48 6.82
CA GLY A 131 16.15 -5.80 7.28
C GLY A 131 14.66 -5.91 7.63
N LEU A 132 13.76 -5.18 6.97
CA LEU A 132 12.33 -5.27 7.28
C LEU A 132 11.67 -6.46 6.57
N TYR A 133 10.90 -7.25 7.30
CA TYR A 133 10.12 -8.36 6.77
C TYR A 133 8.65 -8.24 7.16
N TRP A 134 7.74 -8.56 6.24
CA TRP A 134 6.31 -8.50 6.52
C TRP A 134 5.81 -9.76 7.25
N ARG A 135 5.25 -9.59 8.46
CA ARG A 135 4.59 -10.67 9.21
C ARG A 135 3.09 -10.60 8.99
N GLU A 136 2.57 -11.49 8.15
CA GLU A 136 1.14 -11.56 7.81
C GLU A 136 0.24 -11.72 9.05
N ALA A 137 0.62 -12.59 9.99
CA ALA A 137 -0.17 -12.84 11.20
C ALA A 137 -0.34 -11.59 12.09
N ALA A 138 0.62 -10.68 12.07
CA ALA A 138 0.59 -9.46 12.87
C ALA A 138 0.22 -8.21 12.05
N GLN A 139 0.14 -8.34 10.71
CA GLN A 139 0.01 -7.22 9.76
C GLN A 139 1.02 -6.09 10.07
N ARG A 140 2.28 -6.46 10.32
CA ARG A 140 3.38 -5.53 10.66
C ARG A 140 4.68 -5.88 9.96
N ALA A 141 5.46 -4.85 9.67
CA ALA A 141 6.84 -4.98 9.20
C ALA A 141 7.78 -5.10 10.40
N VAL A 142 8.50 -6.21 10.53
CA VAL A 142 9.40 -6.48 11.65
C VAL A 142 10.85 -6.37 11.21
N CYS A 143 11.66 -5.73 12.04
CA CYS A 143 13.10 -5.65 11.83
C CYS A 143 13.77 -6.98 12.18
N VAL A 144 14.56 -7.55 11.26
CA VAL A 144 15.33 -8.78 11.50
C VAL A 144 16.67 -8.53 12.18
N ASN A 145 17.06 -7.27 12.39
CA ASN A 145 18.25 -6.94 13.16
C ASN A 145 17.99 -7.28 14.64
N HIS A 146 18.72 -8.25 15.19
CA HIS A 146 18.57 -8.70 16.58
C HIS A 146 19.01 -7.66 17.60
N TYR A 147 19.70 -6.60 17.17
CA TYR A 147 20.01 -5.44 18.02
C TYR A 147 18.88 -4.38 18.02
N CYS A 148 17.89 -4.52 17.15
CA CYS A 148 16.75 -3.60 17.02
C CYS A 148 15.54 -4.16 17.76
N VAL A 149 15.63 -4.16 19.08
CA VAL A 149 14.62 -4.68 20.01
C VAL A 149 14.07 -3.59 20.91
N ASP A 150 12.83 -3.76 21.36
CA ASP A 150 12.22 -2.92 22.39
C ASP A 150 12.72 -3.27 23.79
N ASP A 151 12.19 -2.57 24.81
CA ASP A 151 12.56 -2.76 26.22
C ASP A 151 12.26 -4.18 26.74
N ASP A 152 11.36 -4.91 26.08
CA ASP A 152 11.01 -6.29 26.39
C ASP A 152 11.88 -7.31 25.62
N GLY A 153 12.84 -6.84 24.81
CA GLY A 153 13.73 -7.67 23.99
C GLY A 153 13.06 -8.23 22.73
N LEU A 154 11.89 -7.72 22.34
CA LEU A 154 11.19 -8.12 21.12
C LEU A 154 11.61 -7.24 19.95
N SER A 155 11.78 -7.84 18.77
CA SER A 155 12.11 -7.07 17.57
C SER A 155 11.06 -6.00 17.26
N HIS A 156 11.51 -4.77 17.03
CA HIS A 156 10.62 -3.68 16.68
C HIS A 156 9.77 -4.00 15.43
N ALA A 157 8.50 -3.59 15.50
CA ALA A 157 7.49 -3.85 14.49
C ALA A 157 6.75 -2.56 14.11
N TRP A 158 6.54 -2.35 12.82
CA TRP A 158 6.03 -1.10 12.25
C TRP A 158 4.76 -1.33 11.43
N THR A 159 3.87 -0.36 11.49
CA THR A 159 2.69 -0.31 10.61
C THR A 159 3.10 0.19 9.22
N LEU A 160 2.33 -0.18 8.19
CA LEU A 160 2.52 0.36 6.85
C LEU A 160 2.36 1.89 6.83
N SER A 161 1.48 2.45 7.68
CA SER A 161 1.32 3.90 7.85
C SER A 161 2.62 4.57 8.27
N ARG A 162 3.34 4.00 9.26
CA ARG A 162 4.62 4.55 9.71
C ARG A 162 5.67 4.51 8.61
N LEU A 163 5.76 3.38 7.89
CA LEU A 163 6.70 3.24 6.77
C LEU A 163 6.39 4.23 5.64
N ALA A 164 5.11 4.43 5.32
CA ALA A 164 4.68 5.36 4.30
C ALA A 164 5.00 6.82 4.67
N GLN A 165 4.68 7.23 5.90
CA GLN A 165 5.00 8.56 6.41
C GLN A 165 6.50 8.85 6.33
N GLN A 166 7.33 7.93 6.82
CA GLN A 166 8.78 8.09 6.76
C GLN A 166 9.28 8.13 5.31
N HIS A 167 8.78 7.26 4.43
CA HIS A 167 9.19 7.25 3.02
C HIS A 167 8.90 8.59 2.33
N ILE A 168 7.70 9.14 2.51
CA ILE A 168 7.34 10.43 1.91
C ILE A 168 8.14 11.56 2.54
N ALA A 169 8.32 11.57 3.87
CA ALA A 169 9.13 12.57 4.56
C ALA A 169 10.58 12.59 4.05
N SER A 170 11.23 11.43 3.92
CA SER A 170 12.58 11.32 3.37
C SER A 170 12.64 11.80 1.92
N LYS A 171 11.65 11.46 1.09
CA LYS A 171 11.60 11.89 -0.31
C LYS A 171 11.45 13.40 -0.45
N THR A 172 10.62 14.03 0.40
CA THR A 172 10.45 15.48 0.44
C THR A 172 11.73 16.18 0.91
N ALA A 173 12.38 15.67 1.96
CA ALA A 173 13.65 16.20 2.45
C ALA A 173 14.75 16.19 1.37
N VAL A 174 14.93 15.06 0.67
CA VAL A 174 15.91 14.94 -0.43
C VAL A 174 15.63 15.95 -1.55
N ARG A 175 14.36 16.18 -1.90
CA ARG A 175 13.99 17.18 -2.91
C ARG A 175 14.36 18.59 -2.46
N HIS A 176 14.08 18.94 -1.20
CA HIS A 176 14.44 20.25 -0.67
C HIS A 176 15.95 20.49 -0.64
N SER A 177 16.75 19.48 -0.29
CA SER A 177 18.22 19.61 -0.26
C SER A 177 18.89 19.67 -1.64
N ALA A 178 18.18 19.32 -2.72
CA ALA A 178 18.70 19.34 -4.08
C ALA A 178 18.38 20.64 -4.85
N THR A 179 17.64 21.56 -4.23
CA THR A 179 17.26 22.87 -4.79
C THR A 179 18.07 23.98 -4.13
#